data_AF-A0A524KAJ9-F1
#
_entry.id   AF-A0A524KAJ9-F1
#
_cell.length_a   1.000
_cell.length_b   1.000
_cell.length_c   1.000
_cell.angle_alpha   90.00
_cell.angle_beta   90.00
_cell.angle_gamma   90.00
#
_symmetry.space_group_name_H-M   'P 1'
#
loop_
_entity.id
_entity.type
_entity.pdbx_description
1 polymer ?
#
loop_
_entity_poly.entity_id
_entity_poly.type
_entity_poly.pdbx_seq_one_letter_code
_entity_poly.pdbx_strand_id
1 'polypeptide(L)'
;GIQPRSIIKAVRDVMDGARDAAPRRGRRAAESRRDYRHLTPEQVSKRISRLEKDMFQHARNLEFEEAASLRDELQALRRVELGLPATSSR
;
A
#
# COMPACT_ATOMS: atom_id res chain seq x y z
N GLY A 1 -29.63 11.60 -26.69
CA GLY A 1 -29.13 10.38 -26.00
C GLY A 1 -28.39 10.78 -24.75
N ILE A 2 -28.61 10.09 -23.63
CA ILE A 2 -27.87 10.34 -22.39
C ILE A 2 -26.54 9.58 -22.42
N GLN A 3 -25.44 10.28 -22.16
CA GLN A 3 -24.12 9.67 -22.06
C GLN A 3 -23.94 9.12 -20.63
N PRO A 4 -23.65 7.82 -20.44
CA PRO A 4 -23.40 7.28 -19.12
C PRO A 4 -22.10 7.86 -18.54
N ARG A 5 -22.16 8.36 -17.30
CA ARG A 5 -20.98 8.79 -16.53
C ARG A 5 -20.84 7.92 -15.29
N SER A 6 -19.61 7.57 -14.94
CA SER A 6 -19.29 6.81 -13.74
C SER A 6 -19.61 7.61 -12.47
N ILE A 7 -20.34 7.01 -11.54
CA ILE A 7 -20.65 7.61 -10.25
C ILE A 7 -19.50 7.32 -9.29
N ILE A 8 -18.68 8.33 -8.99
CA ILE A 8 -17.69 8.25 -7.91
C ILE A 8 -18.39 8.68 -6.63
N LYS A 9 -18.92 7.70 -5.88
CA LYS A 9 -19.56 7.95 -4.59
C LYS A 9 -18.45 8.00 -3.52
N ALA A 10 -18.28 9.14 -2.88
CA ALA A 10 -17.42 9.22 -1.70
C ALA A 10 -18.04 8.32 -0.62
N VAL A 11 -17.33 7.26 -0.23
CA VAL A 11 -17.70 6.46 0.94
C VAL A 11 -17.55 7.38 2.14
N ARG A 12 -18.67 7.76 2.74
CA ARG A 12 -18.66 8.45 4.03
C ARG A 12 -18.22 7.41 5.05
N ASP A 13 -17.05 7.62 5.65
CA ASP A 13 -16.59 6.82 6.79
C ASP A 13 -17.62 6.94 7.92
N VAL A 14 -18.34 5.84 8.17
CA VAL A 14 -19.19 5.68 9.35
C VAL A 14 -18.26 5.30 10.50
N MET A 15 -17.55 6.31 11.02
CA MET A 15 -16.84 6.22 12.28
C MET A 15 -17.27 7.41 13.15
N ASP A 16 -18.58 7.47 13.38
CA ASP A 16 -19.18 8.34 14.38
C ASP A 16 -19.31 7.54 15.69
N GLY A 17 -18.60 7.98 16.72
CA GLY A 17 -18.80 7.49 18.10
C GLY A 17 -17.69 6.64 18.71
N ALA A 18 -16.47 7.19 18.87
CA ALA A 18 -15.66 6.91 20.07
C ALA A 18 -14.47 7.88 20.23
N ARG A 19 -14.70 8.93 21.03
CA ARG A 19 -13.77 9.51 22.02
C ARG A 19 -12.56 10.30 21.50
N ASP A 20 -12.73 11.62 21.59
CA ASP A 20 -11.87 12.61 22.27
C ASP A 20 -10.34 12.55 22.09
N ALA A 21 -9.85 13.61 21.42
CA ALA A 21 -8.64 14.37 21.72
C ALA A 21 -7.34 13.61 22.06
N ALA A 22 -6.51 13.37 21.04
CA ALA A 22 -5.05 13.46 21.18
C ALA A 22 -4.39 13.83 19.84
N PRO A 23 -3.39 14.74 19.81
CA PRO A 23 -2.67 15.06 18.59
C PRO A 23 -1.92 13.82 18.10
N ARG A 24 -2.21 13.39 16.87
CA ARG A 24 -1.53 12.27 16.21
C ARG A 24 -0.05 12.61 16.01
N ARG A 25 0.76 12.37 17.04
CA ARG A 25 2.21 12.31 16.96
C ARG A 25 2.55 11.20 15.99
N GLY A 26 3.16 11.59 14.86
CA GLY A 26 3.41 10.72 13.72
C GLY A 26 3.99 9.37 14.11
N ARG A 27 3.27 8.30 13.74
CA ARG A 27 3.88 6.99 13.56
C ARG A 27 4.75 7.10 12.32
N ARG A 28 5.98 7.61 12.51
CA ARG A 28 7.08 7.27 11.63
C ARG A 28 7.26 5.77 11.81
N ALA A 29 6.60 4.99 10.95
CA ALA A 29 7.04 3.63 10.67
C ALA A 29 8.44 3.77 10.07
N ALA A 30 9.44 3.85 10.94
CA ALA A 30 10.82 3.55 10.59
C ALA A 30 10.89 2.03 10.42
N GLU A 31 10.16 1.52 9.43
CA GLU A 31 10.52 0.22 8.89
C GLU A 31 11.93 0.38 8.36
N SER A 32 12.83 -0.45 8.89
CA SER A 32 14.21 -0.58 8.41
C SER A 32 14.19 -0.35 6.92
N ARG A 33 14.95 0.64 6.43
CA ARG A 33 15.25 0.77 5.01
C ARG A 33 15.86 -0.55 4.61
N ARG A 34 15.03 -1.53 4.24
CA ARG A 34 15.44 -2.77 3.59
C ARG A 34 16.21 -2.24 2.40
N ASP A 35 17.49 -2.60 2.32
CA ASP A 35 18.44 -2.03 1.37
C ASP A 35 18.13 -2.53 -0.06
N TYR A 36 16.96 -2.16 -0.56
CA TYR A 36 16.49 -2.41 -1.91
C TYR A 36 17.36 -1.68 -2.94
N ARG A 37 18.23 -0.77 -2.50
CA ARG A 37 19.19 -0.02 -3.33
C ARG A 37 20.27 -0.91 -3.96
N HIS A 38 20.48 -2.12 -3.43
CA HIS A 38 21.48 -3.06 -3.94
C HIS A 38 20.92 -4.16 -4.85
N LEU A 39 19.58 -4.22 -5.03
CA LEU A 39 18.97 -5.21 -5.91
C LEU A 39 19.05 -4.74 -7.38
N THR A 40 19.38 -5.65 -8.29
CA THR A 40 19.26 -5.37 -9.72
C THR A 40 17.78 -5.27 -10.12
N PRO A 41 17.43 -4.54 -11.19
CA PRO A 41 16.05 -4.45 -11.66
C PRO A 41 15.40 -5.82 -11.89
N GLU A 42 16.17 -6.81 -12.36
CA GLU A 42 15.70 -8.18 -12.57
C GLU A 42 15.39 -8.92 -11.25
N GLN A 43 16.15 -8.66 -10.19
CA GLN A 43 15.88 -9.23 -8.87
C GLN A 43 14.66 -8.58 -8.22
N VAL A 44 14.47 -7.28 -8.42
CA VAL A 44 13.30 -6.54 -7.94
C VAL A 44 12.03 -7.06 -8.62
N SER A 45 12.03 -7.21 -9.95
CA SER A 45 10.86 -7.71 -10.68
C SER A 45 10.48 -9.14 -10.26
N LYS A 46 11.46 -10.05 -10.11
CA LYS A 46 11.23 -11.40 -9.58
C LYS A 46 10.64 -11.37 -8.16
N ARG A 47 11.09 -10.45 -7.31
CA ARG A 47 10.58 -10.30 -5.95
C ARG A 47 9.14 -9.76 -5.95
N ILE A 48 8.84 -8.77 -6.79
CA ILE A 48 7.48 -8.22 -6.98
C ILE A 48 6.53 -9.34 -7.39
N SER A 49 6.87 -10.14 -8.41
CA SER A 49 6.02 -11.25 -8.86
C SER A 49 5.78 -12.30 -7.78
N ARG A 50 6.75 -12.55 -6.90
CA ARG A 50 6.60 -13.47 -5.77
C ARG A 50 5.64 -12.92 -4.72
N LEU A 51 5.86 -11.69 -4.27
CA LEU A 51 5.01 -11.02 -3.29
C LEU A 51 3.57 -10.87 -3.78
N GLU A 52 3.38 -10.60 -5.06
CA GLU A 52 2.05 -10.52 -5.68
C GLU A 52 1.31 -11.86 -5.63
N LYS A 53 1.99 -12.97 -5.95
CA LYS A 53 1.40 -14.32 -5.82
C LYS A 53 1.03 -14.65 -4.37
N ASP A 54 1.94 -14.37 -3.44
CA ASP A 54 1.72 -14.64 -2.01
C ASP A 54 0.55 -13.79 -1.49
N MET A 55 0.48 -12.50 -1.84
CA MET A 55 -0.63 -11.61 -1.50
C MET A 55 -1.97 -12.15 -2.01
N PHE A 56 -2.04 -12.60 -3.27
CA PHE A 56 -3.26 -13.19 -3.82
C PHE A 56 -3.64 -14.50 -3.13
N GLN A 57 -2.67 -15.29 -2.70
CA GLN A 57 -2.93 -16.52 -1.95
C GLN A 57 -3.53 -16.20 -0.57
N HIS A 58 -2.97 -15.26 0.18
CA HIS A 58 -3.52 -14.81 1.46
C HIS A 58 -4.94 -14.21 1.29
N ALA A 59 -5.15 -13.40 0.24
CA ALA A 59 -6.48 -12.87 -0.07
C ALA A 59 -7.52 -13.98 -0.35
N ARG A 60 -7.11 -15.08 -1.02
CA ARG A 60 -7.99 -16.25 -1.24
C ARG A 60 -8.28 -17.01 0.05
N ASN A 61 -7.32 -17.05 0.97
CA ASN A 61 -7.46 -17.68 2.28
C ASN A 61 -8.24 -16.80 3.29
N LEU A 62 -8.69 -15.60 2.88
CA LEU A 62 -9.31 -14.58 3.75
C LEU A 62 -8.36 -14.00 4.82
N GLU A 63 -7.06 -14.14 4.60
CA GLU A 63 -5.95 -13.61 5.41
C GLU A 63 -5.64 -12.16 4.98
N PHE A 64 -6.57 -11.24 5.28
CA PHE A 64 -6.50 -9.88 4.75
C PHE A 64 -5.42 -9.01 5.40
N GLU A 65 -5.02 -9.31 6.64
CA GLU A 65 -3.97 -8.56 7.35
C GLU A 65 -2.60 -8.83 6.72
N GLU A 66 -2.32 -10.10 6.42
CA GLU A 66 -1.13 -10.57 5.73
C GLU A 66 -1.10 -10.06 4.29
N ALA A 67 -2.23 -10.14 3.57
CA ALA A 67 -2.35 -9.59 2.23
C ALA A 67 -2.11 -8.07 2.21
N ALA A 68 -2.59 -7.33 3.22
CA ALA A 68 -2.34 -5.89 3.34
C ALA A 68 -0.85 -5.59 3.56
N SER A 69 -0.19 -6.32 4.44
CA SER A 69 1.26 -6.19 4.68
C SER A 69 2.08 -6.44 3.41
N LEU A 70 1.74 -7.48 2.65
CA LEU A 70 2.42 -7.78 1.38
C LEU A 70 2.16 -6.73 0.30
N ARG A 71 0.95 -6.14 0.27
CA ARG A 71 0.64 -5.02 -0.62
C ARG A 71 1.51 -3.80 -0.32
N ASP A 72 1.71 -3.47 0.95
CA ASP A 72 2.53 -2.33 1.35
C ASP A 72 4.01 -2.57 0.98
N GLU A 73 4.50 -3.80 1.15
CA GLU A 73 5.85 -4.19 0.70
C GLU A 73 5.99 -4.09 -0.83
N LEU A 74 4.98 -4.54 -1.59
CA LEU A 74 4.95 -4.43 -3.05
C LEU A 74 5.00 -2.96 -3.50
N GLN A 75 4.26 -2.08 -2.82
CA GLN A 75 4.27 -0.65 -3.11
C GLN A 75 5.61 0.01 -2.75
N ALA A 76 6.26 -0.41 -1.67
CA ALA A 76 7.60 0.05 -1.33
C ALA A 76 8.61 -0.32 -2.42
N LEU A 77 8.58 -1.57 -2.88
CA LEU A 77 9.46 -2.06 -3.95
C LEU A 77 9.23 -1.35 -5.30
N ARG A 78 7.97 -1.20 -5.72
CA ARG A 78 7.63 -0.47 -6.97
C ARG A 78 8.09 0.99 -6.94
N ARG A 79 8.03 1.64 -5.78
CA ARG A 79 8.54 3.02 -5.61
C ARG A 79 10.06 3.09 -5.77
N VAL A 80 10.79 2.10 -5.24
CA VAL A 80 12.24 2.02 -5.40
C VAL A 80 12.61 1.76 -6.86
N GLU A 81 11.92 0.84 -7.53
CA GLU A 81 12.16 0.50 -8.95
C GLU A 81 11.92 1.69 -9.88
N LEU A 82 10.81 2.43 -9.68
CA LEU A 82 10.45 3.56 -10.53
C LEU A 82 11.12 4.88 -10.08
N GLY A 83 11.87 4.88 -8.98
CA GLY A 83 12.56 6.05 -8.45
C GLY A 83 11.63 7.19 -8.00
N LEU A 84 10.34 6.93 -7.74
CA LEU A 84 9.42 8.00 -7.34
C LEU A 84 9.67 8.42 -5.89
N PRO A 85 9.81 9.74 -5.63
CA PRO A 85 9.78 10.25 -4.27
C PRO A 85 8.41 9.95 -3.64
N ALA A 86 8.40 9.50 -2.38
CA ALA A 86 7.18 9.38 -1.60
C ALA A 86 6.45 10.72 -1.70
N THR A 87 5.20 10.70 -2.16
CA THR A 87 4.40 11.88 -2.48
C THR A 87 4.46 12.83 -1.29
N SER A 88 5.25 13.90 -1.44
CA SER A 88 5.25 14.99 -0.48
C SER A 88 3.92 15.68 -0.65
N SER A 89 2.97 15.38 0.23
CA SER A 89 1.84 16.27 0.48
C SER A 89 2.42 17.66 0.78
N ARG A 90 2.15 18.60 -0.12
CA ARG A 90 2.03 20.02 0.22
C ARG A 90 0.58 20.29 0.55
#